data_AF-A0A5B7R5M1-F1
#
_entry.id   AF-A0A5B7R5M1-F1
#
_cell.length_a   1.000
_cell.length_b   1.000
_cell.length_c   1.000
_cell.angle_alpha   90.00
_cell.angle_beta   90.00
_cell.angle_gamma   90.00
#
_symmetry.space_group_name_H-M   'P 1'
#
loop_
_entity.id
_entity.type
_entity.pdbx_description
1 polymer ?
#
loop_
_entity_poly.entity_id
_entity_poly.type
_entity_poly.pdbx_seq_one_letter_code
_entity_poly.pdbx_strand_id
1 'polypeptide(L)'
;MSAAASSTRLPGHLVGGAVVATAAAASWYVARGAGVDGVGLARFLLDHGAVPYAAGLGWVLVAPVVLALALLARRWSAWPWVVAVTVHLAVLLALALRLRHLVPDAVGATLGAHTVLGLASVAVVVAERSRP
;
A
#
# COMPACT_ATOMS: atom_id res chain seq x y z
N MET A 1 10.62 -32.81 -27.00
CA MET A 1 10.29 -31.42 -27.41
C MET A 1 9.70 -30.71 -26.20
N SER A 2 10.53 -29.93 -25.49
CA SER A 2 10.13 -29.19 -24.29
C SER A 2 9.70 -27.79 -24.73
N ALA A 3 8.42 -27.46 -24.57
CA ALA A 3 7.92 -26.11 -24.79
C ALA A 3 8.45 -25.24 -23.64
N ALA A 4 9.50 -24.47 -23.93
CA ALA A 4 9.96 -23.42 -23.04
C ALA A 4 8.79 -22.45 -22.83
N ALA A 5 8.16 -22.54 -21.66
CA ALA A 5 7.16 -21.57 -21.23
C ALA A 5 7.85 -20.21 -21.19
N SER A 6 7.58 -19.37 -22.18
CA SER A 6 7.96 -17.96 -22.19
C SER A 6 7.29 -17.30 -20.99
N SER A 7 7.99 -17.30 -19.84
CA SER A 7 7.51 -16.60 -18.65
C SER A 7 7.49 -15.11 -19.01
N THR A 8 6.33 -14.57 -19.31
CA THR A 8 6.09 -13.14 -19.43
C THR A 8 6.37 -12.50 -18.07
N ARG A 9 7.64 -12.17 -17.83
CA ARG A 9 8.03 -11.43 -16.63
C ARG A 9 7.40 -10.05 -16.75
N LEU A 10 6.50 -9.74 -15.83
CA LEU A 10 5.94 -8.40 -15.73
C LEU A 10 7.08 -7.42 -15.40
N PRO A 11 7.24 -6.33 -16.17
CA PRO A 11 8.25 -5.31 -15.91
C PRO A 11 8.12 -4.73 -14.49
N GLY A 12 9.22 -4.60 -13.76
CA GLY A 12 9.21 -4.12 -12.36
C GLY A 12 8.70 -2.69 -12.16
N HIS A 13 8.63 -1.89 -13.23
CA HIS A 13 8.00 -0.57 -13.21
C HIS A 13 6.47 -0.65 -13.26
N LEU A 14 5.89 -1.65 -13.93
CA LEU A 14 4.43 -1.86 -13.96
C LEU A 14 3.92 -2.29 -12.59
N VAL A 15 4.65 -3.20 -11.92
CA VAL A 15 4.28 -3.67 -10.58
C VAL A 15 4.40 -2.54 -9.56
N GLY A 16 5.47 -1.73 -9.62
CA GLY A 16 5.62 -0.56 -8.75
C GLY A 16 4.55 0.52 -9.02
N GLY A 17 4.24 0.79 -10.29
CA GLY A 17 3.17 1.71 -10.68
C GLY A 17 1.80 1.26 -10.17
N ALA A 18 1.50 -0.04 -10.24
CA ALA A 18 0.26 -0.60 -9.70
C ALA A 18 0.11 -0.36 -8.19
N VAL A 19 1.19 -0.55 -7.41
CA VAL A 19 1.19 -0.29 -5.95
C VAL A 19 0.92 1.19 -5.64
N VAL A 20 1.53 2.11 -6.39
CA VAL A 20 1.27 3.56 -6.23
C VAL A 20 -0.18 3.89 -6.59
N ALA A 21 -0.69 3.35 -7.69
CA ALA A 21 -2.05 3.60 -8.16
C ALA A 21 -3.10 3.10 -7.17
N THR A 22 -2.92 1.90 -6.60
CA THR A 22 -3.85 1.37 -5.60
C THR A 22 -3.77 2.15 -4.28
N ALA A 23 -2.59 2.60 -3.86
CA ALA A 23 -2.45 3.50 -2.71
C ALA A 23 -3.15 4.84 -2.95
N ALA A 24 -3.04 5.41 -4.16
CA ALA A 24 -3.72 6.65 -4.55
C ALA A 24 -5.24 6.47 -4.57
N ALA A 25 -5.74 5.36 -5.10
CA ALA A 25 -7.16 5.03 -5.08
C ALA A 25 -7.69 4.89 -3.65
N ALA A 26 -6.94 4.23 -2.76
CA ALA A 26 -7.27 4.13 -1.34
C ALA A 26 -7.30 5.52 -0.66
N SER A 27 -6.34 6.39 -0.99
CA SER A 27 -6.28 7.77 -0.47
C SER A 27 -7.49 8.58 -0.92
N TRP A 28 -7.85 8.47 -2.20
CA TRP A 28 -9.04 9.11 -2.76
C TRP A 28 -10.32 8.60 -2.10
N TYR A 29 -10.43 7.29 -1.91
CA TYR A 29 -11.55 6.67 -1.21
C TYR A 29 -11.65 7.15 0.24
N VAL A 30 -10.54 7.26 0.97
CA VAL A 30 -10.54 7.84 2.33
C VAL A 30 -10.91 9.32 2.29
N ALA A 31 -10.40 10.10 1.33
CA ALA A 31 -10.71 11.52 1.20
C ALA A 31 -12.18 11.80 0.82
N ARG A 32 -12.83 10.89 0.08
CA ARG A 32 -14.20 11.05 -0.45
C ARG A 32 -15.25 10.22 0.27
N GLY A 33 -14.96 8.94 0.45
CA GLY A 33 -15.86 7.89 0.95
C GLY A 33 -15.92 7.81 2.47
N ALA A 34 -14.96 8.41 3.18
CA ALA A 34 -15.11 8.52 4.63
C ALA A 34 -16.34 9.38 5.01
N GLY A 35 -16.91 10.18 4.09
CA GLY A 35 -18.18 10.89 4.33
C GLY A 35 -18.15 11.77 5.56
N VAL A 36 -16.95 12.16 6.00
CA VAL A 36 -16.79 12.79 7.28
C VAL A 36 -16.80 14.29 7.12
N ASP A 37 -17.94 14.89 7.41
CA ASP A 37 -17.95 16.24 7.95
C ASP A 37 -16.91 16.22 9.08
N GLY A 38 -15.83 17.01 9.04
CA GLY A 38 -14.65 16.81 9.92
C GLY A 38 -14.96 16.64 11.42
N VAL A 39 -16.14 17.09 11.84
CA VAL A 39 -16.80 16.86 13.13
C VAL A 39 -17.06 15.37 13.46
N GLY A 40 -17.56 14.56 12.53
CA GLY A 40 -17.84 13.14 12.73
C GLY A 40 -16.57 12.29 12.94
N LEU A 41 -15.46 12.69 12.32
CA LEU A 41 -14.17 11.99 12.37
C LEU A 41 -13.52 12.33 13.69
N ALA A 42 -13.58 13.61 14.08
CA ALA A 42 -13.13 14.07 15.39
C ALA A 42 -13.89 13.35 16.52
N ARG A 43 -15.21 13.17 16.41
CA ARG A 43 -16.02 12.43 17.40
C ARG A 43 -15.67 10.94 17.44
N PHE A 44 -15.62 10.28 16.28
CA PHE A 44 -15.21 8.87 16.17
C PHE A 44 -13.79 8.63 16.74
N LEU A 45 -12.86 9.55 16.45
CA LEU A 45 -11.50 9.54 16.98
C LEU A 45 -11.49 9.65 18.51
N LEU A 46 -12.24 10.60 19.07
CA LEU A 46 -12.35 10.77 20.53
C LEU A 46 -12.90 9.51 21.22
N ASP A 47 -13.88 8.85 20.62
CA ASP A 47 -14.56 7.70 21.22
C ASP A 47 -13.74 6.39 21.14
N HIS A 48 -12.80 6.24 20.19
CA HIS A 48 -12.11 4.96 19.91
C HIS A 48 -10.59 4.95 20.18
N GLY A 49 -10.09 5.91 20.96
CA GLY A 49 -8.66 6.00 21.28
C GLY A 49 -7.82 6.49 20.09
N ALA A 50 -8.13 7.73 19.68
CA ALA A 50 -7.80 8.49 18.48
C ALA A 50 -6.43 8.30 17.81
N VAL A 51 -5.34 8.22 18.57
CA VAL A 51 -4.01 8.55 18.02
C VAL A 51 -3.53 7.56 16.95
N PRO A 52 -3.60 6.23 17.15
CA PRO A 52 -3.13 5.28 16.14
C PRO A 52 -4.02 5.27 14.88
N TYR A 53 -5.32 5.53 15.04
CA TYR A 53 -6.26 5.57 13.91
C TYR A 53 -6.07 6.83 13.07
N ALA A 54 -5.95 8.01 13.71
CA ALA A 54 -5.62 9.26 13.02
C ALA A 54 -4.27 9.18 12.29
N ALA A 55 -3.26 8.60 12.94
CA ALA A 55 -1.95 8.40 12.33
C ALA A 55 -2.03 7.46 11.12
N GLY A 56 -2.80 6.38 11.20
CA GLY A 56 -3.00 5.47 10.08
C GLY A 56 -3.75 6.10 8.91
N LEU A 57 -4.82 6.87 9.17
CA LEU A 57 -5.51 7.62 8.12
C LEU A 57 -4.62 8.69 7.48
N GLY A 58 -3.90 9.45 8.30
CA GLY A 58 -2.92 10.43 7.82
C GLY A 58 -1.83 9.78 6.96
N TRP A 59 -1.35 8.61 7.36
CA TRP A 59 -0.43 7.82 6.54
C TRP A 59 -1.06 7.40 5.21
N VAL A 60 -2.28 6.86 5.21
CA VAL A 60 -2.95 6.44 3.97
C VAL A 60 -3.03 7.61 2.99
N LEU A 61 -3.37 8.82 3.45
CA LEU A 61 -3.43 10.03 2.61
C LEU A 61 -2.07 10.44 2.02
N VAL A 62 -0.98 10.29 2.78
CA VAL A 62 0.37 10.71 2.37
C VAL A 62 1.13 9.59 1.64
N ALA A 63 0.74 8.34 1.83
CA ALA A 63 1.40 7.15 1.28
C ALA A 63 1.62 7.17 -0.24
N PRO A 64 0.69 7.65 -1.10
CA PRO A 64 0.92 7.69 -2.54
C PRO A 64 2.14 8.54 -2.90
N VAL A 65 2.31 9.68 -2.22
CA VAL A 65 3.43 10.59 -2.45
C VAL A 65 4.73 9.94 -1.99
N VAL A 66 4.74 9.33 -0.80
CA VAL A 66 5.92 8.63 -0.26
C VAL A 66 6.32 7.47 -1.19
N LEU A 67 5.36 6.67 -1.63
CA LEU A 67 5.61 5.55 -2.54
C LEU A 67 6.08 6.05 -3.91
N ALA A 68 5.49 7.11 -4.47
CA ALA A 68 5.94 7.69 -5.73
C ALA A 68 7.40 8.21 -5.64
N LEU A 69 7.74 8.92 -4.56
CA LEU A 69 9.11 9.37 -4.32
C LEU A 69 10.08 8.19 -4.17
N ALA A 70 9.67 7.14 -3.43
CA ALA A 70 10.46 5.92 -3.28
C ALA A 70 10.65 5.18 -4.61
N LEU A 71 9.63 5.16 -5.48
CA LEU A 71 9.68 4.59 -6.82
C LEU A 71 10.69 5.35 -7.70
N LEU A 72 10.68 6.68 -7.65
CA LEU A 72 11.65 7.52 -8.37
C LEU A 72 13.07 7.32 -7.85
N ALA A 73 13.24 7.14 -6.54
CA ALA A 73 14.55 6.89 -5.91
C ALA A 73 15.13 5.50 -6.26
N ARG A 74 14.34 4.57 -6.80
CA ARG A 74 14.79 3.22 -7.21
C ARG A 74 15.98 3.23 -8.16
N ARG A 75 16.05 4.26 -9.00
CA ARG A 75 17.16 4.45 -9.96
C ARG A 75 18.52 4.53 -9.27
N TRP A 76 18.56 4.95 -8.00
CA TRP A 76 19.78 5.06 -7.21
C TRP A 76 19.94 3.88 -6.26
N SER A 77 18.90 3.54 -5.49
CA SER A 77 18.92 2.43 -4.53
C SER A 77 17.57 1.73 -4.49
N ALA A 78 17.56 0.40 -4.33
CA ALA A 78 16.33 -0.36 -4.12
C ALA A 78 15.72 -0.15 -2.72
N TRP A 79 16.55 0.18 -1.73
CA TRP A 79 16.17 0.25 -0.32
C TRP A 79 15.02 1.22 -0.01
N PRO A 80 14.97 2.45 -0.56
CA PRO A 80 13.85 3.36 -0.32
C PRO A 80 12.49 2.76 -0.67
N TRP A 81 12.41 2.03 -1.80
CA TRP A 81 11.18 1.36 -2.22
C TRP A 81 10.79 0.24 -1.27
N VAL A 82 11.75 -0.61 -0.90
CA VAL A 82 11.51 -1.72 0.03
C VAL A 82 10.97 -1.19 1.36
N VAL A 83 11.65 -0.20 1.95
CA VAL A 83 11.24 0.40 3.23
C VAL A 83 9.86 1.03 3.12
N ALA A 84 9.60 1.83 2.08
CA ALA A 84 8.31 2.50 1.90
C ALA A 84 7.15 1.50 1.75
N VAL A 85 7.33 0.45 0.95
CA VAL A 85 6.31 -0.60 0.77
C VAL A 85 6.11 -1.38 2.07
N THR A 86 7.18 -1.77 2.76
CA THR A 86 7.07 -2.50 4.04
C THR A 86 6.33 -1.68 5.10
N VAL A 87 6.68 -0.40 5.27
CA VAL A 87 5.98 0.48 6.22
C VAL A 87 4.51 0.63 5.82
N HIS A 88 4.24 0.83 4.52
CA HIS A 88 2.87 0.96 4.05
C HIS A 88 2.01 -0.28 4.31
N LEU A 89 2.54 -1.48 4.02
CA LEU A 89 1.86 -2.74 4.32
C LEU A 89 1.67 -2.95 5.82
N ALA A 90 2.67 -2.63 6.64
CA ALA A 90 2.56 -2.74 8.09
C ALA A 90 1.47 -1.84 8.66
N VAL A 91 1.36 -0.59 8.19
CA VAL A 91 0.29 0.33 8.60
C VAL A 91 -1.09 -0.18 8.18
N LEU A 92 -1.24 -0.65 6.94
CA LEU A 92 -2.50 -1.22 6.46
C LEU A 92 -2.91 -2.45 7.26
N LEU A 93 -1.97 -3.34 7.57
CA LEU A 93 -2.23 -4.53 8.38
C LEU A 93 -2.63 -4.14 9.81
N ALA A 94 -1.92 -3.21 10.43
CA ALA A 94 -2.25 -2.73 11.78
C ALA A 94 -3.65 -2.10 11.83
N LEU A 95 -4.02 -1.31 10.82
CA LEU A 95 -5.36 -0.76 10.67
C LEU A 95 -6.40 -1.86 10.49
N ALA A 96 -6.16 -2.82 9.60
CA ALA A 96 -7.08 -3.92 9.31
C ALA A 96 -7.34 -4.80 10.54
N LEU A 97 -6.30 -5.14 11.31
CA LEU A 97 -6.44 -5.93 12.54
C LEU A 97 -7.23 -5.18 13.61
N ARG A 98 -6.96 -3.89 13.78
CA ARG A 98 -7.64 -3.06 14.79
C ARG A 98 -9.10 -2.79 14.42
N LEU A 99 -9.38 -2.64 13.13
CA LEU A 99 -10.70 -2.27 12.61
C LEU A 99 -11.44 -3.45 11.99
N ARG A 100 -11.01 -4.69 12.25
CA ARG A 100 -11.58 -5.89 11.61
C ARG A 100 -13.10 -5.98 11.65
N HIS A 101 -13.71 -5.41 12.69
CA HIS A 101 -15.16 -5.40 12.91
C HIS A 101 -15.89 -4.35 12.05
N LEU A 102 -15.16 -3.39 11.48
CA LEU A 102 -15.66 -2.32 10.61
C LEU A 102 -15.29 -2.52 9.14
N VAL A 103 -14.44 -3.51 8.84
CA VAL A 103 -13.94 -3.77 7.48
C VAL A 103 -14.84 -4.83 6.84
N PRO A 104 -15.65 -4.49 5.81
CA PRO A 104 -16.42 -5.48 5.06
C PRO A 104 -15.49 -6.50 4.38
N ASP A 105 -15.96 -7.73 4.18
CA ASP A 105 -15.16 -8.82 3.58
C ASP A 105 -14.53 -8.43 2.24
N ALA A 106 -15.25 -7.66 1.43
CA ALA A 106 -14.74 -7.13 0.15
C ALA A 106 -13.53 -6.19 0.32
N VAL A 107 -13.50 -5.39 1.40
CA VAL A 107 -12.35 -4.54 1.73
C VAL A 107 -11.19 -5.40 2.25
N GLY A 108 -11.49 -6.49 2.97
CA GLY A 108 -10.49 -7.51 3.33
C GLY A 108 -9.80 -8.12 2.11
N ALA A 109 -10.57 -8.50 1.08
CA ALA A 109 -10.04 -9.06 -0.16
C ALA A 109 -9.14 -8.07 -0.92
N THR A 110 -9.52 -6.79 -0.99
CA THR A 110 -8.70 -5.74 -1.63
C THR A 110 -7.40 -5.48 -0.88
N LEU A 111 -7.42 -5.47 0.46
CA LEU A 111 -6.22 -5.40 1.30
C LEU A 111 -5.29 -6.60 1.07
N GLY A 112 -5.86 -7.81 0.96
CA GLY A 112 -5.12 -9.01 0.62
C GLY A 112 -4.42 -8.90 -0.74
N ALA A 113 -5.16 -8.51 -1.78
CA ALA A 113 -4.61 -8.29 -3.12
C ALA A 113 -3.49 -7.23 -3.13
N HIS A 114 -3.68 -6.12 -2.42
CA HIS A 114 -2.69 -5.05 -2.30
C HIS A 114 -1.43 -5.51 -1.57
N THR A 115 -1.57 -6.35 -0.54
CA THR A 115 -0.45 -6.95 0.17
C THR A 115 0.38 -7.86 -0.74
N VAL A 116 -0.30 -8.72 -1.52
CA VAL A 116 0.37 -9.58 -2.51
C VAL A 116 1.11 -8.75 -3.55
N LEU A 117 0.50 -7.68 -4.07
CA LEU A 117 1.13 -6.77 -5.03
C LEU A 117 2.35 -6.05 -4.43
N GLY A 118 2.24 -5.57 -3.19
CA GLY A 118 3.35 -4.93 -2.49
C GLY A 118 4.53 -5.87 -2.29
N LEU A 119 4.28 -7.10 -1.83
CA LEU A 119 5.32 -8.13 -1.65
C LEU A 119 5.94 -8.54 -2.99
N ALA A 120 5.12 -8.74 -4.03
CA ALA A 120 5.61 -9.03 -5.37
C ALA A 120 6.50 -7.90 -5.90
N SER A 121 6.13 -6.64 -5.65
CA SER A 121 6.93 -5.48 -6.04
C SER A 121 8.30 -5.47 -5.37
N VAL A 122 8.37 -5.76 -4.06
CA VAL A 122 9.63 -5.86 -3.32
C VAL A 122 10.49 -7.00 -3.88
N ALA A 123 9.90 -8.18 -4.09
CA ALA A 123 10.62 -9.34 -4.62
C ALA A 123 11.22 -9.07 -6.00
N VAL A 124 10.47 -8.42 -6.91
CA VAL A 124 10.96 -8.05 -8.24
C VAL A 124 12.15 -7.09 -8.14
N VAL A 125 12.05 -6.07 -7.28
CA VAL A 125 13.12 -5.07 -7.10
C VAL A 125 14.40 -5.70 -6.56
N VAL A 126 14.29 -6.58 -5.58
CA VAL A 126 15.45 -7.29 -5.00
C VAL A 126 16.05 -8.23 -6.04
N ALA A 127 15.23 -8.97 -6.78
CA ALA A 127 15.69 -9.90 -7.82
C ALA A 127 16.36 -9.20 -9.01
N GLU A 128 15.95 -7.97 -9.36
CA GLU A 128 16.61 -7.15 -10.40
C GLU A 128 18.01 -6.70 -9.97
N ARG A 129 18.24 -6.40 -8.68
CA ARG A 129 19.53 -5.97 -8.14
C ARG A 129 20.52 -7.11 -7.93
N SER A 130 20.05 -8.32 -7.72
CA SER A 130 20.90 -9.50 -7.48
C SER A 130 21.43 -10.15 -8.77
N ARG A 131 21.08 -9.62 -9.95
CA ARG A 131 21.65 -10.11 -11.21
C ARG A 131 23.02 -9.46 -11.43
N PRO A 132 24.06 -10.26 -11.70
CA PRO A 132 25.42 -9.75 -11.96
C PRO A 132 25.48 -8.97 -13.28
#